data_AF-A0A412N2S8-F1
#
_entry.id   AF-A0A412N2S8-F1
#
_cell.length_a   1.000
_cell.length_b   1.000
_cell.length_c   1.000
_cell.angle_alpha   90.00
_cell.angle_beta   90.00
_cell.angle_gamma   90.00
#
_symmetry.space_group_name_H-M   'P 1'
#
loop_
_entity.id
_entity.type
_entity.pdbx_description
1 polymer ?
#
loop_
_entity_poly.entity_id
_entity_poly.type
_entity_poly.pdbx_seq_one_letter_code
_entity_poly.pdbx_strand_id
1 'polypeptide(L)'
;MQPVDYRGDGYGSMQEWNASMEAKRDSLEMRAQIIMNMYGDYATDDERAVLQGCIDGAGSLLTMGEVDTKSTELDELRTALENAKREALEAAAAEAEAAEAAQASYYNAGSGLSYTSAAYYANGSGLTRSSGVNNYNGRRETYYSSNVLYHHRTGEWTQDSEGFWRDPDGYYVVAAGDKAQGSTFTGSKGECKVYDSGCAAGTTDYYTGW
;
A
#
# COMPACT_ATOMS: atom_id res chain seq x y z
N MET A 1 19.65 -18.77 -52.16
CA MET A 1 18.42 -17.96 -52.10
C MET A 1 17.41 -18.58 -53.07
N GLN A 2 16.24 -18.98 -52.59
CA GLN A 2 15.13 -19.29 -53.49
C GLN A 2 14.56 -17.97 -54.05
N PRO A 3 14.05 -17.95 -55.30
CA PRO A 3 13.44 -16.75 -55.86
C PRO A 3 12.20 -16.34 -55.04
N VAL A 4 12.08 -15.05 -54.73
CA VAL A 4 10.90 -14.49 -54.05
C VAL A 4 9.69 -14.57 -54.99
N ASP A 5 8.62 -15.23 -54.55
CA ASP A 5 7.35 -15.33 -55.29
C ASP A 5 6.41 -14.18 -54.94
N TYR A 6 6.80 -12.95 -55.31
CA TYR A 6 6.02 -11.75 -55.03
C TYR A 6 4.61 -11.79 -55.63
N ARG A 7 4.40 -12.53 -56.72
CA ARG A 7 3.07 -12.71 -57.34
C ARG A 7 2.21 -13.69 -56.56
N GLY A 8 2.79 -14.77 -56.06
CA GLY A 8 2.14 -15.70 -55.13
C GLY A 8 1.71 -15.00 -53.83
N ASP A 9 2.50 -14.03 -53.37
CA ASP A 9 2.18 -13.17 -52.22
C ASP A 9 1.14 -12.07 -52.53
N GLY A 10 0.67 -11.96 -53.79
CA GLY A 10 -0.40 -11.04 -54.18
C GLY A 10 0.05 -9.64 -54.63
N TYR A 11 1.34 -9.42 -54.87
CA TYR A 11 1.89 -8.12 -55.29
C TYR A 11 2.00 -8.01 -56.81
N GLY A 12 1.71 -6.81 -57.34
CA GLY A 12 1.78 -6.52 -58.78
C GLY A 12 3.22 -6.37 -59.28
N SER A 13 4.14 -6.01 -58.39
CA SER A 13 5.57 -5.87 -58.70
C SER A 13 6.49 -6.21 -57.53
N MET A 14 7.75 -6.50 -57.83
CA MET A 14 8.80 -6.70 -56.83
C MET A 14 9.05 -5.44 -55.98
N GLN A 15 8.83 -4.25 -56.56
CA GLN A 15 8.97 -2.98 -55.84
C GLN A 15 7.89 -2.84 -54.75
N GLU A 16 6.64 -3.15 -55.08
CA GLU A 16 5.53 -3.16 -54.11
C GLU A 16 5.76 -4.19 -53.00
N TRP A 17 6.24 -5.38 -53.36
CA TRP A 17 6.57 -6.42 -52.37
C TRP A 17 7.69 -5.98 -51.42
N ASN A 18 8.79 -5.42 -51.96
CA ASN A 18 9.89 -4.93 -51.14
C ASN A 18 9.44 -3.82 -50.18
N ALA A 19 8.68 -2.83 -50.65
CA ALA A 19 8.16 -1.75 -49.83
C ALA A 19 7.23 -2.27 -48.72
N SER A 20 6.37 -3.24 -49.04
CA SER A 20 5.49 -3.86 -48.05
C SER A 20 6.25 -4.71 -47.05
N MET A 21 7.28 -5.44 -47.47
CA MET A 21 8.14 -6.22 -46.58
C MET A 21 8.87 -5.31 -45.59
N GLU A 22 9.48 -4.23 -46.08
CA GLU A 22 10.16 -3.23 -45.24
C GLU A 22 9.18 -2.65 -44.21
N ALA A 23 8.01 -2.15 -44.65
CA ALA A 23 7.00 -1.59 -43.75
C ALA A 23 6.51 -2.59 -42.69
N LYS A 24 6.34 -3.87 -43.05
CA LYS A 24 5.94 -4.89 -42.07
C LYS A 24 7.06 -5.21 -41.08
N ARG A 25 8.33 -5.26 -41.50
CA ARG A 25 9.48 -5.48 -40.59
C ARG A 25 9.63 -4.31 -39.61
N ASP A 26 9.54 -3.08 -40.09
CA ASP A 26 9.57 -1.88 -39.24
C ASP A 26 8.40 -1.89 -38.23
N SER A 27 7.22 -2.33 -38.66
CA SER A 27 6.05 -2.49 -37.79
C SER A 27 6.29 -3.53 -36.69
N LEU A 28 6.94 -4.66 -37.01
CA LEU A 28 7.29 -5.68 -36.01
C LEU A 28 8.24 -5.14 -34.95
N GLU A 29 9.32 -4.46 -35.36
CA GLU A 29 10.28 -3.85 -34.45
C GLU A 29 9.59 -2.82 -33.54
N MET A 30 8.82 -1.91 -34.14
CA MET A 30 8.11 -0.87 -33.38
C MET A 30 7.10 -1.46 -32.39
N ARG A 31 6.30 -2.45 -32.82
CA ARG A 31 5.33 -3.13 -31.94
C ARG A 31 6.02 -3.85 -30.79
N ALA A 32 7.13 -4.55 -31.07
CA ALA A 32 7.90 -5.24 -30.04
C ALA A 32 8.49 -4.26 -29.01
N GLN A 33 9.01 -3.11 -29.47
CA GLN A 33 9.51 -2.06 -28.58
C GLN A 33 8.40 -1.47 -27.68
N ILE A 34 7.21 -1.23 -28.24
CA ILE A 34 6.05 -0.74 -27.47
C ILE A 34 5.64 -1.77 -26.41
N ILE A 35 5.55 -3.04 -26.79
CA ILE A 35 5.18 -4.12 -25.86
C ILE A 35 6.23 -4.23 -24.74
N MET A 36 7.51 -4.21 -25.08
CA MET A 36 8.61 -4.25 -24.12
C MET A 36 8.54 -3.08 -23.13
N ASN A 37 8.28 -1.86 -23.61
CA ASN A 37 8.19 -0.67 -22.76
C ASN A 37 6.96 -0.69 -21.83
N MET A 38 5.82 -1.23 -22.29
CA MET A 38 4.57 -1.21 -21.52
C MET A 38 4.40 -2.40 -20.58
N TYR A 39 4.95 -3.55 -20.96
CA TYR A 39 4.71 -4.83 -20.30
C TYR A 39 5.98 -5.58 -19.91
N GLY A 40 7.17 -5.06 -20.20
CA GLY A 40 8.44 -5.75 -19.93
C GLY A 40 8.55 -6.23 -18.49
N ASP A 41 8.15 -5.41 -17.51
CA ASP A 41 8.18 -5.77 -16.07
C ASP A 41 7.29 -6.97 -15.69
N TYR A 42 6.33 -7.33 -16.54
CA TYR A 42 5.43 -8.47 -16.35
C TYR A 42 5.79 -9.67 -17.23
N ALA A 43 6.75 -9.51 -18.14
CA ALA A 43 7.22 -10.56 -19.04
C ALA A 43 8.26 -11.46 -18.36
N THR A 44 8.17 -12.76 -18.62
CA THR A 44 9.22 -13.74 -18.29
C THR A 44 10.47 -13.51 -19.12
N ASP A 45 11.59 -14.11 -18.72
CA ASP A 45 12.86 -14.00 -19.45
C ASP A 45 12.75 -14.53 -20.89
N ASP A 46 11.99 -15.61 -21.11
CA ASP A 46 11.76 -16.18 -22.43
C ASP A 46 10.92 -15.24 -23.30
N GLU A 47 9.87 -14.64 -22.75
CA GLU A 47 9.03 -13.66 -23.46
C GLU A 47 9.81 -12.38 -23.79
N ARG A 48 10.66 -11.91 -22.87
CA ARG A 48 11.59 -10.81 -23.12
C ARG A 48 12.59 -11.16 -24.23
N ALA A 49 13.09 -12.40 -24.28
CA ALA A 49 13.96 -12.86 -25.35
C ALA A 49 13.25 -12.88 -26.71
N VAL A 50 11.96 -13.25 -26.75
CA VAL A 50 11.14 -13.17 -27.97
C VAL A 50 10.98 -11.71 -28.44
N LEU A 51 10.65 -10.79 -27.53
CA LEU A 51 10.53 -9.36 -27.86
C LEU A 51 11.85 -8.77 -28.35
N GLN A 52 12.96 -9.08 -27.66
CA GLN A 52 14.29 -8.62 -28.05
C GLN A 52 14.72 -9.19 -29.40
N GLY A 53 14.42 -10.47 -29.65
CA GLY A 53 14.66 -11.11 -30.94
C GLY A 53 13.87 -10.46 -32.09
N CYS A 54 12.64 -9.98 -31.83
CA CYS A 54 11.90 -9.19 -32.81
C CYS A 54 12.51 -7.81 -33.04
N ILE A 55 12.94 -7.12 -31.98
CA ILE A 55 13.57 -5.79 -32.07
C ILE A 55 14.88 -5.86 -32.89
N ASP A 56 15.76 -6.81 -32.58
CA ASP A 56 17.07 -6.90 -33.22
C ASP A 56 17.03 -7.63 -34.58
N GLY A 57 16.00 -8.46 -34.80
CA GLY A 57 15.97 -9.47 -35.86
C GLY A 57 14.95 -9.24 -36.98
N ALA A 58 13.97 -8.33 -36.81
CA ALA A 58 12.90 -8.14 -37.80
C ALA A 58 13.43 -7.82 -39.20
N GLY A 59 14.50 -7.02 -39.30
CA GLY A 59 15.16 -6.67 -40.57
C GLY A 59 15.70 -7.86 -41.38
N SER A 60 15.93 -9.01 -40.73
CA SER A 60 16.54 -10.20 -41.33
C SER A 60 15.55 -11.21 -41.91
N LEU A 61 14.24 -11.06 -41.66
CA LEU A 61 13.19 -11.98 -42.12
C LEU A 61 13.09 -11.94 -43.65
N LEU A 62 13.08 -13.06 -44.36
CA LEU A 62 13.25 -13.08 -45.82
C LEU A 62 11.95 -13.22 -46.60
N THR A 63 10.89 -13.69 -45.97
CA THR A 63 9.61 -14.03 -46.62
C THR A 63 8.42 -13.38 -45.93
N MET A 64 7.33 -13.18 -46.68
CA MET A 64 6.08 -12.64 -46.13
C MET A 64 5.49 -13.57 -45.05
N GLY A 65 5.60 -14.88 -45.26
CA GLY A 65 5.16 -15.89 -44.29
C GLY A 65 5.89 -15.79 -42.95
N GLU A 66 7.22 -15.59 -42.94
CA GLU A 66 7.98 -15.40 -41.69
C GLU A 66 7.53 -14.15 -40.93
N VAL A 67 7.28 -13.05 -41.65
CA VAL A 67 6.81 -11.79 -41.08
C VAL A 67 5.38 -11.94 -40.51
N ASP A 68 4.48 -12.62 -41.22
CA ASP A 68 3.10 -12.84 -40.77
C ASP A 68 3.04 -13.81 -39.58
N THR A 69 3.88 -14.84 -39.56
CA THR A 69 4.06 -15.72 -38.38
C THR A 69 4.55 -14.91 -37.19
N LYS A 70 5.61 -14.12 -37.34
CA LYS A 70 6.14 -13.26 -36.26
C LYS A 70 5.13 -12.23 -35.79
N SER A 71 4.31 -11.68 -36.70
CA SER A 71 3.24 -10.74 -36.36
C SER A 71 2.18 -11.39 -35.48
N THR A 72 1.77 -12.62 -35.82
CA THR A 72 0.80 -13.39 -35.03
C THR A 72 1.35 -13.74 -33.66
N GLU A 73 2.59 -14.23 -33.59
CA GLU A 73 3.27 -14.52 -32.31
C GLU A 73 3.33 -13.28 -31.40
N LEU A 74 3.59 -12.11 -31.99
CA LEU A 74 3.67 -10.85 -31.25
C LEU A 74 2.30 -10.38 -30.73
N ASP A 75 1.21 -10.62 -31.47
CA ASP A 75 -0.16 -10.31 -31.02
C ASP A 75 -0.63 -11.23 -29.88
N GLU A 76 -0.30 -12.53 -29.98
CA GLU A 76 -0.55 -13.50 -28.92
C GLU A 76 0.24 -13.14 -27.66
N LEU A 77 1.54 -12.83 -27.81
CA LEU A 77 2.39 -12.43 -26.70
C LEU A 77 1.89 -11.16 -26.02
N ARG A 78 1.46 -10.15 -26.79
CA ARG A 78 0.85 -8.94 -26.23
C ARG A 78 -0.37 -9.27 -25.38
N THR A 79 -1.25 -10.14 -25.87
CA THR A 79 -2.48 -10.54 -25.17
C THR A 79 -2.13 -11.28 -23.86
N ALA A 80 -1.13 -12.15 -23.89
CA ALA A 80 -0.64 -12.84 -22.70
C ALA A 80 -0.10 -11.85 -21.66
N LEU A 81 0.71 -10.87 -22.10
CA LEU A 81 1.31 -9.87 -21.22
C LEU A 81 0.29 -8.86 -20.66
N GLU A 82 -0.74 -8.52 -21.42
CA GLU A 82 -1.88 -7.73 -20.93
C GLU A 82 -2.60 -8.45 -19.79
N ASN A 83 -2.80 -9.76 -19.92
CA ASN A 83 -3.37 -10.59 -18.84
C ASN A 83 -2.43 -10.72 -17.64
N ALA A 84 -1.15 -10.98 -17.87
CA ALA A 84 -0.16 -11.09 -16.80
C ALA A 84 -0.08 -9.81 -15.96
N LYS A 85 -0.10 -8.64 -16.62
CA LYS A 85 -0.17 -7.34 -15.95
C LYS A 85 -1.44 -7.20 -15.10
N ARG A 86 -2.60 -7.55 -15.65
CA ARG A 86 -3.87 -7.49 -14.92
C ARG A 86 -3.82 -8.39 -13.68
N GLU A 87 -3.37 -9.63 -13.83
CA GLU A 87 -3.27 -10.60 -12.72
C GLU A 87 -2.27 -10.15 -11.65
N ALA A 88 -1.12 -9.59 -12.04
CA ALA A 88 -0.15 -9.04 -11.10
C ALA A 88 -0.72 -7.86 -10.30
N LEU A 89 -1.51 -6.99 -10.94
CA LEU A 89 -2.17 -5.87 -10.27
C LEU A 89 -3.29 -6.33 -9.33
N GLU A 90 -4.08 -7.32 -9.75
CA GLU A 90 -5.11 -7.95 -8.91
C GLU A 90 -4.50 -8.65 -7.69
N ALA A 91 -3.40 -9.39 -7.88
CA ALA A 91 -2.65 -10.03 -6.79
C ALA A 91 -2.07 -8.99 -5.82
N ALA A 92 -1.44 -7.93 -6.33
CA ALA A 92 -0.91 -6.85 -5.49
C ALA A 92 -2.01 -6.13 -4.69
N ALA A 93 -3.18 -5.92 -5.30
CA ALA A 93 -4.34 -5.35 -4.60
C ALA A 93 -4.86 -6.30 -3.50
N ALA A 94 -4.97 -7.60 -3.79
CA ALA A 94 -5.38 -8.60 -2.81
C ALA A 94 -4.36 -8.74 -1.66
N GLU A 95 -3.06 -8.67 -1.95
CA GLU A 95 -2.02 -8.64 -0.92
C GLU A 95 -2.07 -7.38 -0.06
N ALA A 96 -2.33 -6.21 -0.66
CA ALA A 96 -2.52 -4.97 0.08
C ALA A 96 -3.76 -5.04 0.98
N GLU A 97 -4.88 -5.57 0.48
CA GLU A 97 -6.10 -5.79 1.29
C GLU A 97 -5.85 -6.80 2.41
N ALA A 98 -5.14 -7.89 2.13
CA ALA A 98 -4.77 -8.88 3.15
C ALA A 98 -3.80 -8.31 4.18
N ALA A 99 -2.85 -7.45 3.78
CA ALA A 99 -1.94 -6.76 4.68
C ALA A 99 -2.67 -5.73 5.53
N GLU A 100 -3.64 -4.99 4.98
CA GLU A 100 -4.52 -4.09 5.73
C GLU A 100 -5.40 -4.88 6.71
N ALA A 101 -5.99 -5.98 6.29
CA ALA A 101 -6.77 -6.86 7.15
C ALA A 101 -5.90 -7.51 8.23
N ALA A 102 -4.65 -7.88 7.92
CA ALA A 102 -3.68 -8.41 8.87
C ALA A 102 -3.16 -7.32 9.82
N GLN A 103 -3.01 -6.09 9.37
CA GLN A 103 -2.65 -4.95 10.22
C GLN A 103 -3.82 -4.60 11.13
N ALA A 104 -5.05 -4.58 10.61
CA ALA A 104 -6.28 -4.44 11.39
C ALA A 104 -6.44 -5.60 12.38
N SER A 105 -6.09 -6.83 11.99
CA SER A 105 -6.11 -7.99 12.88
C SER A 105 -4.98 -7.95 13.90
N TYR A 106 -3.79 -7.40 13.58
CA TYR A 106 -2.68 -7.20 14.50
C TYR A 106 -2.95 -6.05 15.47
N TYR A 107 -3.62 -4.97 15.03
CA TYR A 107 -4.20 -3.98 15.93
C TYR A 107 -5.28 -4.63 16.81
N ASN A 108 -6.09 -5.55 16.28
CA ASN A 108 -7.06 -6.33 17.07
C ASN A 108 -6.44 -7.44 17.94
N ALA A 109 -5.24 -7.96 17.62
CA ALA A 109 -4.56 -9.05 18.31
C ALA A 109 -3.53 -8.54 19.33
N GLY A 110 -2.95 -7.37 19.09
CA GLY A 110 -2.37 -6.49 20.11
C GLY A 110 -3.43 -5.89 21.03
N SER A 111 -4.69 -5.80 20.56
CA SER A 111 -5.89 -5.68 21.39
C SER A 111 -6.46 -7.03 21.87
N GLY A 112 -5.85 -8.14 21.47
CA GLY A 112 -6.39 -9.51 21.57
C GLY A 112 -5.77 -10.35 22.67
N LEU A 113 -4.68 -9.87 23.31
CA LEU A 113 -4.49 -10.16 24.73
C LEU A 113 -5.38 -9.19 25.52
N SER A 114 -6.64 -9.60 25.70
CA SER A 114 -7.73 -8.96 26.47
C SER A 114 -8.68 -8.00 25.73
N TYR A 115 -9.42 -8.49 24.74
CA TYR A 115 -10.80 -8.01 24.53
C TYR A 115 -11.73 -9.13 24.03
N THR A 116 -11.69 -10.28 24.70
CA THR A 116 -12.82 -11.20 24.67
C THR A 116 -14.00 -10.52 25.34
N SER A 117 -15.13 -10.49 24.63
CA SER A 117 -16.42 -9.98 25.05
C SER A 117 -16.82 -10.43 26.46
N ALA A 118 -16.46 -9.63 27.45
CA ALA A 118 -17.09 -9.64 28.76
C ALA A 118 -17.86 -8.33 28.85
N ALA A 119 -19.17 -8.47 28.96
CA ALA A 119 -20.15 -7.52 29.45
C ALA A 119 -19.60 -6.17 29.93
N TYR A 120 -20.20 -5.09 29.41
CA TYR A 120 -20.55 -3.88 30.13
C TYR A 120 -20.33 -3.98 31.64
N TYR A 121 -19.15 -3.57 32.12
CA TYR A 121 -18.93 -3.23 33.52
C TYR A 121 -17.96 -2.06 33.56
N ALA A 122 -18.48 -0.91 33.97
CA ALA A 122 -17.68 0.13 34.57
C ALA A 122 -16.90 -0.52 35.73
N ASN A 123 -15.61 -0.81 35.53
CA ASN A 123 -14.73 -1.10 36.66
C ASN A 123 -14.50 0.24 37.37
N GLY A 124 -15.20 0.41 38.49
CA GLY A 124 -15.44 1.67 39.20
C GLY A 124 -14.24 2.35 39.85
N SER A 125 -13.07 2.39 39.21
CA SER A 125 -11.92 3.19 39.67
C SER A 125 -11.03 3.79 38.57
N GLY A 126 -11.23 3.46 37.29
CA GLY A 126 -10.43 4.00 36.17
C GLY A 126 -8.95 3.62 36.21
N LEU A 127 -8.11 4.31 35.43
CA LEU A 127 -6.66 4.08 35.39
C LEU A 127 -5.99 4.35 36.76
N THR A 128 -5.14 3.46 37.27
CA THR A 128 -4.43 3.68 38.54
C THR A 128 -2.91 3.53 38.38
N ARG A 129 -2.15 4.05 39.35
CA ARG A 129 -0.69 3.90 39.39
C ARG A 129 -0.22 2.44 39.31
N SER A 130 -0.97 1.51 39.90
CA SER A 130 -0.63 0.08 39.92
C SER A 130 -1.13 -0.69 38.69
N SER A 131 -2.22 -0.27 38.06
CA SER A 131 -2.80 -1.03 36.93
C SER A 131 -2.07 -0.80 35.61
N GLY A 132 -1.39 0.33 35.41
CA GLY A 132 -0.58 0.62 34.22
C GLY A 132 -1.38 0.89 32.94
N VAL A 133 -2.48 0.16 32.75
CA VAL A 133 -3.37 0.21 31.60
C VAL A 133 -4.82 0.15 32.10
N ASN A 134 -5.72 0.82 31.39
CA ASN A 134 -7.17 0.68 31.50
C ASN A 134 -7.78 0.69 30.09
N ASN A 135 -9.02 0.20 29.94
CA ASN A 135 -9.78 0.34 28.70
C ASN A 135 -11.09 1.05 28.99
N TYR A 136 -11.33 2.19 28.31
CA TYR A 136 -12.52 3.02 28.52
C TYR A 136 -13.06 3.52 27.18
N ASN A 137 -14.36 3.31 26.94
CA ASN A 137 -15.05 3.72 25.70
C ASN A 137 -14.30 3.36 24.41
N GLY A 138 -13.78 2.12 24.34
CA GLY A 138 -13.05 1.63 23.16
C GLY A 138 -11.66 2.25 22.98
N ARG A 139 -11.14 2.96 23.98
CA ARG A 139 -9.79 3.53 23.99
C ARG A 139 -8.95 2.86 25.06
N ARG A 140 -7.68 2.58 24.73
CA ARG A 140 -6.68 2.16 25.71
C ARG A 140 -6.20 3.38 26.47
N GLU A 141 -6.31 3.37 27.78
CA GLU A 141 -5.79 4.43 28.64
C GLU A 141 -4.50 3.98 29.33
N THR A 142 -3.41 4.74 29.20
CA THR A 142 -2.16 4.51 29.94
C THR A 142 -1.67 5.82 30.57
N TYR A 143 -0.43 5.89 31.06
CA TYR A 143 0.10 7.12 31.66
C TYR A 143 1.51 7.48 31.22
N TYR A 144 1.78 8.78 31.19
CA TYR A 144 3.10 9.37 31.12
C TYR A 144 3.50 10.00 32.45
N SER A 145 4.50 9.38 33.08
CA SER A 145 5.17 9.94 34.24
C SER A 145 5.93 11.20 33.86
N SER A 146 5.58 12.32 34.49
CA SER A 146 6.32 13.59 34.36
C SER A 146 7.72 13.52 34.98
N ASN A 147 8.03 12.46 35.72
CA ASN A 147 9.39 12.16 36.20
C ASN A 147 10.28 11.59 35.08
N VAL A 148 9.69 11.02 34.03
CA VAL A 148 10.38 10.44 32.87
C VAL A 148 10.30 11.37 31.67
N LEU A 149 9.11 11.88 31.36
CA LEU A 149 8.85 12.75 30.23
C LEU A 149 8.10 14.00 30.68
N TYR A 150 8.87 15.05 30.96
CA TYR A 150 8.34 16.33 31.42
C TYR A 150 7.65 17.10 30.29
N HIS A 151 6.45 17.62 30.54
CA HIS A 151 5.76 18.50 29.60
C HIS A 151 6.07 19.97 29.94
N HIS A 152 6.36 20.80 28.93
CA HIS A 152 6.76 22.20 29.14
C HIS A 152 5.73 23.07 29.89
N ARG A 153 4.46 22.64 29.92
CA ARG A 153 3.35 23.30 30.63
C ARG A 153 3.02 22.70 31.99
N THR A 154 3.77 21.70 32.48
CA THR A 154 3.48 21.06 33.77
C THR A 154 3.44 22.05 34.94
N GLY A 155 4.18 23.15 34.88
CA GLY A 155 4.11 24.24 35.87
C GLY A 155 2.77 24.98 35.95
N GLU A 156 1.88 24.80 34.96
CA GLU A 156 0.53 25.36 34.93
C GLU A 156 -0.52 24.40 35.51
N TRP A 157 -0.13 23.16 35.83
CA TRP A 157 -1.06 22.09 36.18
C TRP A 157 -1.04 21.78 37.68
N THR A 158 -2.13 21.21 38.19
CA THR A 158 -2.26 20.76 39.59
C THR A 158 -2.49 19.27 39.64
N GLN A 159 -1.87 18.57 40.59
CA GLN A 159 -2.12 17.15 40.80
C GLN A 159 -3.39 16.94 41.64
N ASP A 160 -4.18 15.93 41.29
CA ASP A 160 -5.22 15.41 42.18
C ASP A 160 -4.65 14.47 43.26
N SER A 161 -5.51 13.95 44.14
CA SER A 161 -5.09 13.06 45.24
C SER A 161 -4.51 11.73 44.79
N GLU A 162 -4.79 11.30 43.55
CA GLU A 162 -4.20 10.12 42.94
C GLU A 162 -2.92 10.44 42.15
N GLY A 163 -2.60 11.74 42.05
CA GLY A 163 -1.40 12.32 41.44
C GLY A 163 -1.63 12.91 40.05
N PHE A 164 -2.78 12.66 39.41
CA PHE A 164 -3.02 12.97 37.99
C PHE A 164 -3.00 14.47 37.74
N TRP A 165 -2.39 14.91 36.64
CA TRP A 165 -2.36 16.33 36.31
C TRP A 165 -3.70 16.82 35.77
N ARG A 166 -4.17 17.94 36.31
CA ARG A 166 -5.30 18.71 35.84
C ARG A 166 -4.86 20.10 35.41
N ASP A 167 -5.45 20.58 34.32
CA ASP A 167 -5.25 21.96 33.87
C ASP A 167 -6.03 22.96 34.73
N PRO A 168 -5.81 24.28 34.57
CA PRO A 168 -6.51 25.32 35.35
C PRO A 168 -8.04 25.31 35.20
N ASP A 169 -8.58 24.74 34.12
CA ASP A 169 -10.01 24.61 33.88
C ASP A 169 -10.59 23.32 34.52
N GLY A 170 -9.73 22.48 35.12
CA GLY A 170 -10.10 21.26 35.82
C GLY A 170 -10.13 19.99 34.97
N TYR A 171 -9.72 20.06 33.70
CA TYR A 171 -9.65 18.90 32.81
C TYR A 171 -8.41 18.06 33.12
N TYR A 172 -8.55 16.74 33.01
CA TYR A 172 -7.41 15.84 33.01
C TYR A 172 -6.53 16.09 31.78
N VAL A 173 -5.23 16.26 32.01
CA VAL A 173 -4.26 16.49 30.94
C VAL A 173 -3.87 15.17 30.32
N VAL A 174 -4.08 15.02 29.01
CA VAL A 174 -3.80 13.78 28.28
C VAL A 174 -3.06 14.00 26.97
N ALA A 175 -2.41 12.95 26.47
CA ALA A 175 -1.97 12.80 25.09
C ALA A 175 -2.93 11.88 24.32
N ALA A 176 -3.26 12.25 23.07
CA ALA A 176 -4.10 11.44 22.17
C ALA A 176 -3.74 11.73 20.70
N GLY A 177 -3.07 10.80 20.01
CA GLY A 177 -2.59 11.00 18.64
C GLY A 177 -3.68 11.09 17.57
N ASP A 178 -4.87 10.53 17.83
CA ASP A 178 -6.03 10.57 16.94
C ASP A 178 -7.00 11.73 17.24
N LYS A 179 -6.64 12.64 18.15
CA LYS A 179 -7.47 13.80 18.52
C LYS A 179 -6.70 15.11 18.34
N ALA A 180 -7.42 16.17 17.99
CA ALA A 180 -6.82 17.49 17.87
C ALA A 180 -6.36 18.02 19.25
N GLN A 181 -5.19 18.64 19.33
CA GLN A 181 -4.76 19.34 20.54
C GLN A 181 -5.77 20.42 20.93
N GLY A 182 -6.08 20.52 22.22
CA GLY A 182 -7.10 21.38 22.79
C GLY A 182 -8.52 20.79 22.79
N SER A 183 -8.78 19.69 22.08
CA SER A 183 -10.09 19.02 22.12
C SER A 183 -10.34 18.33 23.47
N THR A 184 -11.62 18.21 23.84
CA THR A 184 -12.06 17.58 25.10
C THR A 184 -12.88 16.32 24.85
N PHE A 185 -12.79 15.36 25.77
CA PHE A 185 -13.61 14.15 25.75
C PHE A 185 -13.65 13.49 27.15
N THR A 186 -14.67 12.68 27.40
CA THR A 186 -14.78 11.91 28.65
C THR A 186 -13.82 10.71 28.65
N GLY A 187 -12.97 10.63 29.66
CA GLY A 187 -12.13 9.47 29.98
C GLY A 187 -12.53 8.81 31.30
N SER A 188 -11.85 7.73 31.71
CA SER A 188 -12.23 6.98 32.92
C SER A 188 -12.05 7.75 34.22
N LYS A 189 -11.18 8.77 34.24
CA LYS A 189 -11.00 9.66 35.40
C LYS A 189 -11.92 10.88 35.39
N GLY A 190 -12.48 11.22 34.23
CA GLY A 190 -13.35 12.37 34.04
C GLY A 190 -13.07 13.07 32.72
N GLU A 191 -13.47 14.34 32.62
CA GLU A 191 -13.27 15.14 31.42
C GLU A 191 -11.79 15.41 31.17
N CYS A 192 -11.33 15.04 29.98
CA CYS A 192 -9.95 15.17 29.53
C CYS A 192 -9.81 16.28 28.50
N LYS A 193 -8.61 16.87 28.39
CA LYS A 193 -8.23 17.81 27.33
C LYS A 193 -6.88 17.39 26.75
N VAL A 194 -6.77 17.39 25.42
CA VAL A 194 -5.57 16.92 24.70
C VAL A 194 -4.49 18.00 24.68
N TYR A 195 -3.31 17.72 25.23
CA TYR A 195 -2.16 18.64 25.24
C TYR A 195 -0.99 18.13 24.38
N ASP A 196 -0.97 16.85 24.03
CA ASP A 196 0.07 16.20 23.23
C ASP A 196 -0.55 15.15 22.29
N SER A 197 0.15 14.86 21.19
CA SER A 197 -0.22 13.89 20.17
C SER A 197 0.79 12.74 20.04
N GLY A 198 1.72 12.60 20.99
CA GLY A 198 2.82 11.63 20.95
C GLY A 198 2.45 10.15 21.14
N CYS A 199 1.17 9.79 21.33
CA CYS A 199 0.74 8.41 21.53
C CYS A 199 0.08 7.79 20.28
N ALA A 200 0.01 6.46 20.22
CA ALA A 200 -0.66 5.75 19.13
C ALA A 200 -2.16 6.10 19.03
N ALA A 201 -2.72 6.06 17.82
CA ALA A 201 -4.15 6.24 17.59
C ALA A 201 -4.98 5.26 18.44
N GLY A 202 -6.08 5.74 19.03
CA GLY A 202 -6.93 4.93 19.91
C GLY A 202 -6.40 4.77 21.33
N THR A 203 -5.25 5.39 21.66
CA THR A 203 -4.70 5.47 23.02
C THR A 203 -4.95 6.86 23.62
N THR A 204 -5.14 6.91 24.94
CA THR A 204 -5.18 8.13 25.75
C THR A 204 -4.16 7.99 26.89
N ASP A 205 -3.09 8.76 26.86
CA ASP A 205 -2.09 8.72 27.91
C ASP A 205 -2.28 9.88 28.88
N TYR A 206 -2.64 9.59 30.12
CA TYR A 206 -2.78 10.59 31.16
C TYR A 206 -1.41 11.09 31.60
N TYR A 207 -1.27 12.40 31.80
CA TYR A 207 -0.08 12.94 32.44
C TYR A 207 -0.16 12.75 33.95
N THR A 208 0.95 12.29 34.51
CA THR A 208 1.00 11.84 35.90
C THR A 208 2.22 12.38 36.65
N GLY A 209 2.08 12.63 37.95
CA GLY A 209 3.14 13.14 38.84
C GLY A 209 4.07 12.10 39.46
N TRP A 210 3.81 10.81 39.24
CA TRP A 210 4.50 9.69 39.88
C TRP A 210 5.38 8.93 38.91
#